data_AF-A0A3N6PEM1-F1
#
_entry.id   AF-A0A3N6PEM1-F1
#
_cell.length_a   1.000
_cell.length_b   1.000
_cell.length_c   1.000
_cell.angle_alpha   90.00
_cell.angle_beta   90.00
_cell.angle_gamma   90.00
#
_symmetry.space_group_name_H-M   'P 1'
#
loop_
_entity.id
_entity.type
_entity.pdbx_description
1 polymer ?
#
loop_
_entity_poly.entity_id
_entity_poly.type
_entity_poly.pdbx_seq_one_letter_code
_entity_poly.pdbx_strand_id
1 'polypeptide(L)'
;MTTHSLPDRFPDDDTGIESPVEVLEITDEHVVLDLPDDVRDADRVIPQDLIEFGNEARSWFLWDMETKQPRAPMTKNGYAGTCAWGRDAVSMDARAGARYGDVAHCIDGHVDDDWWWDDDEDPTELWPMCIVPHADFSPEPGLVFVDLDDVIEPQGDGTGRMTREAWDIIQSLDGYAEVSSSKTGAHVFVRGQVPSKVDGKTVLKELDTGHVEVYGYPANGCVMGTTWLHINETPVAVPHNQDEVGAVIDDLLDEEEMLTDEEQAEQLFDRRKSRVRSGENGSSRSAYYDLDPEPIAHQPPFSTHESNGRGPHPVHGGTSTPDEDSTNFTVDRHDGWKCWAHDDGGGALQLIAVMEGIRDCGDAADVLDDPVDALKVCLAARDKYADLDDERPPTIALKGVCEVQDLDYNESGQLEYSTYKLARDLYGKMQWTGGDQA
;
A
#
# COMPACT_ATOMS: atom_id res chain seq x y z
N MET A 1 -23.25 36.59 9.72
CA MET A 1 -22.32 35.48 9.49
C MET A 1 -21.52 35.28 10.76
N THR A 2 -22.13 34.55 11.70
CA THR A 2 -21.49 34.10 12.92
C THR A 2 -20.73 32.83 12.56
N THR A 3 -19.41 32.91 12.52
CA THR A 3 -18.54 31.73 12.42
C THR A 3 -18.67 30.96 13.72
N HIS A 4 -19.44 29.87 13.71
CA HIS A 4 -19.32 28.86 14.75
C HIS A 4 -17.99 28.15 14.54
N SER A 5 -16.99 28.55 15.34
CA SER A 5 -15.83 27.70 15.56
C SER A 5 -16.34 26.45 16.25
N LEU A 6 -16.31 25.31 15.56
CA LEU A 6 -16.42 24.02 16.22
C LEU A 6 -15.30 23.97 17.28
N PRO A 7 -15.57 23.49 18.50
CA PRO A 7 -14.50 23.25 19.45
C PRO A 7 -13.61 22.14 18.88
N ASP A 8 -12.32 22.44 18.71
CA ASP A 8 -11.27 21.44 18.54
C ASP A 8 -11.26 20.54 19.79
N ARG A 9 -12.17 19.57 19.86
CA ARG A 9 -12.08 18.44 20.79
C ARG A 9 -11.27 17.37 20.07
N PHE A 10 -9.97 17.55 20.03
CA PHE A 10 -9.08 16.40 19.88
C PHE A 10 -8.95 15.77 21.27
N PRO A 11 -9.16 14.45 21.39
CA PRO A 11 -9.01 13.77 22.67
C PRO A 11 -7.52 13.76 23.05
N ASP A 12 -7.18 14.39 24.18
CA ASP A 12 -5.89 14.13 24.85
C ASP A 12 -5.90 12.68 25.39
N ASP A 13 -4.74 12.02 25.39
CA ASP A 13 -4.49 10.61 25.79
C ASP A 13 -4.95 10.20 27.22
N ASP A 14 -5.54 11.11 28.01
CA ASP A 14 -5.91 10.90 29.41
C ASP A 14 -7.35 11.38 29.73
N THR A 15 -8.22 11.43 28.71
CA THR A 15 -9.55 12.06 28.83
C THR A 15 -10.62 11.22 29.52
N GLY A 16 -10.33 9.99 29.96
CA GLY A 16 -11.33 9.13 30.61
C GLY A 16 -12.53 8.84 29.70
N ILE A 17 -12.27 8.67 28.40
CA ILE A 17 -13.29 8.25 27.44
C ILE A 17 -13.68 6.82 27.80
N GLU A 18 -14.86 6.67 28.39
CA GLU A 18 -15.44 5.37 28.66
C GLU A 18 -15.75 4.69 27.33
N SER A 19 -15.33 3.43 27.21
CA SER A 19 -15.58 2.66 26.01
C SER A 19 -17.05 2.25 25.98
N PRO A 20 -17.74 2.34 24.84
CA PRO A 20 -19.18 2.09 24.75
C PRO A 20 -19.56 0.62 24.91
N VAL A 21 -18.59 -0.30 24.83
CA VAL A 21 -18.80 -1.73 25.02
C VAL A 21 -17.92 -2.21 26.18
N GLU A 22 -18.57 -2.64 27.27
CA GLU A 22 -17.88 -3.18 28.44
C GLU A 22 -17.78 -4.71 28.38
N VAL A 23 -16.61 -5.25 28.71
CA VAL A 23 -16.45 -6.68 28.99
C VAL A 23 -16.94 -6.97 30.40
N LEU A 24 -18.09 -7.64 30.51
CA LEU A 24 -18.76 -7.94 31.77
C LEU A 24 -18.22 -9.21 32.43
N GLU A 25 -17.90 -10.23 31.64
CA GLU A 25 -17.43 -11.52 32.12
C GLU A 25 -16.52 -12.18 31.08
N ILE A 26 -15.43 -12.80 31.54
CA ILE A 26 -14.54 -13.62 30.74
C ILE A 26 -14.54 -15.03 31.34
N THR A 27 -14.95 -16.01 30.55
CA THR A 27 -14.93 -17.43 30.93
C THR A 27 -14.01 -18.23 30.00
N ASP A 28 -13.87 -19.53 30.25
CA ASP A 28 -13.15 -20.45 29.37
C ASP A 28 -13.94 -20.74 28.07
N GLU A 29 -15.25 -20.47 28.02
CA GLU A 29 -16.11 -20.80 26.87
C GLU A 29 -16.45 -19.57 26.02
N HIS A 30 -16.61 -18.40 26.65
CA HIS A 30 -17.06 -17.18 25.99
C HIS A 30 -16.72 -15.92 26.81
N VAL A 31 -16.87 -14.77 26.16
CA VAL A 31 -16.82 -13.43 26.76
C VAL A 31 -18.19 -12.78 26.66
N VAL A 32 -18.66 -12.17 27.75
CA VAL A 32 -19.93 -11.43 27.79
C VAL A 32 -19.64 -9.95 27.64
N LEU A 33 -20.28 -9.33 26.65
CA LEU A 33 -20.17 -7.90 26.32
C LEU A 33 -21.46 -7.18 26.66
N ASP A 34 -21.36 -5.96 27.19
CA ASP A 34 -22.48 -5.01 27.25
C ASP A 34 -22.61 -4.31 25.89
N LEU A 35 -23.71 -4.56 25.19
CA LEU A 35 -23.94 -4.07 23.84
C LEU A 35 -25.00 -2.95 23.84
N PRO A 36 -24.79 -1.88 23.06
CA PRO A 36 -25.81 -0.85 22.93
C PRO A 36 -27.06 -1.38 22.21
N ASP A 37 -28.22 -0.83 22.56
CA ASP A 37 -29.50 -1.15 21.91
C ASP A 37 -29.45 -0.86 20.40
N ASP A 38 -28.92 0.30 20.02
CA ASP A 38 -28.60 0.70 18.65
C ASP A 38 -27.16 1.22 18.58
N VAL A 39 -26.41 0.80 17.56
CA VAL A 39 -25.04 1.24 17.30
C VAL A 39 -24.95 2.74 16.98
N ARG A 40 -26.06 3.36 16.55
CA ARG A 40 -26.17 4.79 16.26
C ARG A 40 -26.16 5.65 17.53
N ASP A 41 -26.75 5.14 18.61
CA ASP A 41 -27.02 5.91 19.84
C ASP A 41 -25.89 5.84 20.90
N ALA A 42 -24.77 5.20 20.58
CA ALA A 42 -23.67 5.00 21.51
C ALA A 42 -22.52 6.01 21.32
N ASP A 43 -21.72 6.22 22.37
CA ASP A 43 -20.49 7.00 22.28
C ASP A 43 -19.48 6.31 21.36
N ARG A 44 -18.56 7.11 20.78
CA ARG A 44 -17.59 6.65 19.78
C ARG A 44 -16.18 6.96 20.23
N VAL A 45 -15.30 5.97 20.12
CA VAL A 45 -13.88 6.10 20.46
C VAL A 45 -13.08 5.93 19.18
N ILE A 46 -12.62 7.04 18.61
CA ILE A 46 -11.77 6.99 17.41
C ILE A 46 -10.32 7.16 17.82
N PRO A 47 -9.43 6.18 17.54
CA PRO A 47 -8.02 6.30 17.90
C PRO A 47 -7.35 7.49 17.23
N GLN A 48 -6.58 8.26 18.01
CA GLN A 48 -5.88 9.45 17.53
C GLN A 48 -4.82 9.10 16.48
N ASP A 49 -4.12 7.98 16.65
CA ASP A 49 -3.14 7.47 15.69
C ASP A 49 -3.78 6.95 14.40
N LEU A 50 -5.00 6.42 14.46
CA LEU A 50 -5.77 6.10 13.25
C LEU A 50 -6.22 7.36 12.50
N ILE A 51 -6.58 8.42 13.23
CA ILE A 51 -6.85 9.75 12.64
C ILE A 51 -5.63 10.25 11.89
N GLU A 52 -4.45 10.19 12.50
CA GLU A 52 -3.18 10.60 11.90
C GLU A 52 -2.84 9.76 10.67
N PHE A 53 -2.91 8.44 10.80
CA PHE A 53 -2.70 7.51 9.68
C PHE A 53 -3.64 7.82 8.51
N GLY A 54 -4.94 7.93 8.77
CA GLY A 54 -5.93 8.16 7.72
C GLY A 54 -5.84 9.56 7.12
N ASN A 55 -5.36 10.55 7.86
CA ASN A 55 -5.09 11.89 7.33
C ASN A 55 -3.93 11.89 6.32
N GLU A 56 -2.89 11.11 6.59
CA GLU A 56 -1.75 10.94 5.69
C GLU A 56 -2.14 10.11 4.46
N ALA A 57 -2.84 9.00 4.67
CA ALA A 57 -3.34 8.13 3.59
C ALA A 57 -4.44 8.79 2.74
N ARG A 58 -5.16 9.77 3.31
CA ARG A 58 -6.47 10.25 2.83
C ARG A 58 -7.49 9.11 2.71
N SER A 59 -7.65 8.34 3.78
CA SER A 59 -8.52 7.17 3.83
C SER A 59 -9.80 7.37 4.65
N TRP A 60 -10.17 8.63 4.92
CA TRP A 60 -11.43 8.96 5.60
C TRP A 60 -12.57 9.19 4.61
N PHE A 61 -13.72 8.59 4.90
CA PHE A 61 -14.95 8.63 4.11
C PHE A 61 -16.15 8.83 5.02
N LEU A 62 -17.30 9.10 4.39
CA LEU A 62 -18.60 9.01 5.04
C LEU A 62 -19.15 7.59 4.86
N TRP A 63 -19.87 7.09 5.84
CA TRP A 63 -20.40 5.73 5.87
C TRP A 63 -21.89 5.74 6.09
N ASP A 64 -22.62 5.21 5.11
CA ASP A 64 -24.03 4.93 5.24
C ASP A 64 -24.20 3.56 5.89
N MET A 65 -24.48 3.56 7.20
CA MET A 65 -24.67 2.32 7.98
C MET A 65 -25.91 1.54 7.54
N GLU A 66 -26.91 2.18 6.92
CA GLU A 66 -28.14 1.51 6.49
C GLU A 66 -27.90 0.69 5.22
N THR A 67 -27.26 1.29 4.22
CA THR A 67 -27.00 0.63 2.93
C THR A 67 -25.64 -0.08 2.89
N LYS A 68 -24.83 0.08 3.94
CA LYS A 68 -23.44 -0.37 4.01
C LYS A 68 -22.61 0.13 2.82
N GLN A 69 -22.71 1.42 2.52
CA GLN A 69 -22.01 2.04 1.39
C GLN A 69 -21.07 3.18 1.80
N PRO A 70 -19.82 3.18 1.30
CA PRO A 70 -18.94 4.33 1.44
C PRO A 70 -19.43 5.50 0.57
N ARG A 71 -19.41 6.69 1.16
CA ARG A 71 -19.91 7.94 0.57
C ARG A 71 -18.79 8.98 0.51
N ALA A 72 -18.85 9.84 -0.50
CA ALA A 72 -17.82 10.83 -0.74
C ALA A 72 -17.79 11.88 0.39
N PRO A 73 -16.62 12.21 0.95
CA PRO A 73 -16.47 13.21 2.01
C PRO A 73 -16.42 14.66 1.48
N MET A 74 -16.95 14.94 0.28
CA MET A 74 -16.71 16.22 -0.42
C MET A 74 -17.58 17.35 0.15
N THR A 75 -17.08 18.00 1.21
CA THR A 75 -17.69 19.18 1.84
C THR A 75 -17.77 20.39 0.90
N LYS A 76 -16.86 20.51 -0.08
CA LYS A 76 -16.85 21.64 -1.01
C LYS A 76 -17.80 21.37 -2.18
N ASN A 77 -19.06 21.75 -2.00
CA ASN A 77 -20.25 21.58 -2.86
C ASN A 77 -21.17 20.38 -2.48
N GLY A 78 -20.95 19.74 -1.33
CA GLY A 78 -21.92 18.86 -0.67
C GLY A 78 -22.24 17.56 -1.38
N TYR A 79 -21.33 16.92 -2.12
CA TYR A 79 -21.70 15.66 -2.78
C TYR A 79 -21.61 14.47 -1.82
N ALA A 80 -22.75 13.82 -1.54
CA ALA A 80 -22.89 12.63 -0.70
C ALA A 80 -23.13 11.35 -1.52
N GLY A 81 -22.65 11.32 -2.77
CA GLY A 81 -22.80 10.15 -3.63
C GLY A 81 -21.93 8.97 -3.21
N THR A 82 -22.28 7.81 -3.74
CA THR A 82 -21.53 6.57 -3.55
C THR A 82 -20.11 6.69 -4.10
N CYS A 83 -19.15 6.13 -3.39
CA CYS A 83 -17.77 6.04 -3.85
C CYS A 83 -17.50 4.67 -4.47
N ALA A 84 -17.03 4.67 -5.71
CA ALA A 84 -16.33 3.50 -6.22
C ALA A 84 -14.98 3.38 -5.50
N TRP A 85 -14.68 2.20 -4.98
CA TRP A 85 -13.41 1.87 -4.37
C TRP A 85 -12.79 0.66 -5.07
N GLY A 86 -11.46 0.63 -5.11
CA GLY A 86 -10.67 -0.35 -5.85
C GLY A 86 -9.51 0.32 -6.59
N ARG A 87 -8.48 -0.47 -6.91
CA ARG A 87 -7.24 0.06 -7.47
C ARG A 87 -7.46 0.83 -8.77
N ASP A 88 -8.41 0.37 -9.59
CA ASP A 88 -8.75 0.99 -10.88
C ASP A 88 -9.65 2.23 -10.75
N ALA A 89 -10.24 2.44 -9.56
CA ALA A 89 -11.17 3.53 -9.28
C ALA A 89 -10.50 4.73 -8.56
N VAL A 90 -9.26 4.57 -8.07
CA VAL A 90 -8.57 5.59 -7.27
C VAL A 90 -7.23 5.96 -7.93
N SER A 91 -7.00 7.25 -8.17
CA SER A 91 -5.72 7.77 -8.66
C SER A 91 -5.12 8.82 -7.71
N MET A 92 -3.81 9.08 -7.84
CA MET A 92 -3.12 10.10 -7.04
C MET A 92 -3.73 11.50 -7.18
N ASP A 93 -4.20 11.84 -8.37
CA ASP A 93 -4.73 13.17 -8.69
C ASP A 93 -6.23 13.34 -8.37
N ALA A 94 -6.94 12.22 -8.13
CA ALA A 94 -8.38 12.19 -7.89
C ALA A 94 -8.75 11.20 -6.78
N ARG A 95 -8.07 11.27 -5.63
CA ARG A 95 -8.42 10.43 -4.47
C ARG A 95 -9.81 10.82 -3.95
N ALA A 96 -10.70 9.83 -3.81
CA ALA A 96 -12.03 10.03 -3.25
C ALA A 96 -12.01 10.29 -1.74
N GLY A 97 -11.03 9.73 -1.02
CA GLY A 97 -10.92 9.88 0.43
C GLY A 97 -10.37 11.24 0.88
N ALA A 98 -10.63 11.56 2.14
CA ALA A 98 -10.34 12.84 2.76
C ALA A 98 -9.58 12.70 4.08
N ARG A 99 -9.47 13.80 4.82
CA ARG A 99 -8.96 13.83 6.19
C ARG A 99 -10.11 13.67 7.18
N TYR A 100 -9.80 13.26 8.40
CA TYR A 100 -10.79 13.11 9.47
C TYR A 100 -11.58 14.41 9.70
N GLY A 101 -10.91 15.56 9.71
CA GLY A 101 -11.59 16.86 9.88
C GLY A 101 -12.64 17.17 8.80
N ASP A 102 -12.56 16.53 7.62
CA ASP A 102 -13.54 16.67 6.56
C ASP A 102 -14.81 15.83 6.81
N VAL A 103 -14.75 14.80 7.67
CA VAL A 103 -15.86 13.88 7.97
C VAL A 103 -16.35 13.95 9.42
N ALA A 104 -15.54 14.52 10.33
CA ALA A 104 -15.79 14.51 11.78
C ALA A 104 -17.12 15.18 12.20
N HIS A 105 -17.65 16.08 11.37
CA HIS A 105 -18.94 16.72 11.61
C HIS A 105 -20.13 15.75 11.52
N CYS A 106 -19.93 14.56 10.98
CA CYS A 106 -20.91 13.47 10.89
C CYS A 106 -20.80 12.45 12.02
N ILE A 107 -19.97 12.70 13.04
CA ILE A 107 -19.75 11.73 14.14
C ILE A 107 -21.04 11.36 14.89
N ASP A 108 -22.07 12.20 14.82
CA ASP A 108 -23.39 12.01 15.44
C ASP A 108 -24.49 11.68 14.39
N GLY A 109 -24.13 11.10 13.24
CA GLY A 109 -25.09 10.74 12.18
C GLY A 109 -25.57 11.94 11.34
N HIS A 110 -24.90 13.08 11.44
CA HIS A 110 -25.34 14.32 10.80
C HIS A 110 -25.31 14.25 9.27
N VAL A 111 -26.31 14.88 8.66
CA VAL A 111 -26.45 15.10 7.21
C VAL A 111 -26.78 16.57 6.99
N ASP A 112 -26.06 17.25 6.09
CA ASP A 112 -26.39 18.63 5.72
C ASP A 112 -27.52 18.63 4.69
N ASP A 113 -28.50 19.53 4.88
CA ASP A 113 -29.63 19.72 3.97
C ASP A 113 -29.17 20.19 2.57
N ASP A 114 -27.98 20.78 2.48
CA ASP A 114 -27.42 21.29 1.22
C ASP A 114 -26.64 20.24 0.42
N TRP A 115 -26.53 19.01 0.94
CA TRP A 115 -25.86 17.94 0.24
C TRP A 115 -26.64 17.48 -0.99
N TRP A 116 -25.91 17.28 -2.08
CA TRP A 116 -26.38 16.66 -3.30
C TRP A 116 -26.30 15.14 -3.16
N TRP A 117 -27.46 14.50 -3.28
CA TRP A 117 -27.67 13.07 -3.39
C TRP A 117 -28.12 12.75 -4.82
N ASP A 118 -27.97 11.50 -5.26
CA ASP A 118 -28.50 11.09 -6.55
C ASP A 118 -30.03 11.24 -6.56
N ASP A 119 -30.62 11.60 -7.71
CA ASP A 119 -32.04 12.01 -7.83
C ASP A 119 -33.05 10.96 -7.33
N ASP A 120 -32.63 9.71 -7.18
CA ASP A 120 -33.44 8.57 -6.74
C ASP A 120 -33.16 8.13 -5.28
N GLU A 121 -32.37 8.88 -4.52
CA GLU A 121 -32.00 8.55 -3.13
C GLU A 121 -32.55 9.55 -2.11
N ASP A 122 -33.03 9.03 -0.98
CA ASP A 122 -33.37 9.84 0.20
C ASP A 122 -32.10 10.00 1.07
N PRO A 123 -31.84 11.20 1.65
CA PRO A 123 -30.72 11.39 2.55
C PRO A 123 -30.79 10.49 3.79
N THR A 124 -29.69 9.81 4.11
CA THR A 124 -29.53 8.92 5.27
C THR A 124 -28.40 9.39 6.18
N GLU A 125 -28.47 9.06 7.47
CA GLU A 125 -27.43 9.38 8.45
C GLU A 125 -26.08 8.82 8.02
N LEU A 126 -25.06 9.69 7.98
CA LEU A 126 -23.70 9.30 7.62
C LEU A 126 -22.78 9.39 8.82
N TRP A 127 -21.75 8.55 8.82
CA TRP A 127 -20.79 8.42 9.92
C TRP A 127 -19.35 8.46 9.41
N PRO A 128 -18.36 8.92 10.19
CA PRO A 128 -16.96 8.83 9.80
C PRO A 128 -16.53 7.37 9.64
N MET A 129 -15.79 7.08 8.59
CA MET A 129 -15.22 5.75 8.35
C MET A 129 -13.79 5.86 7.85
N CYS A 130 -12.91 5.03 8.39
CA CYS A 130 -11.55 4.85 7.88
C CYS A 130 -11.44 3.49 7.23
N ILE A 131 -10.84 3.44 6.04
CA ILE A 131 -10.65 2.21 5.28
C ILE A 131 -9.17 1.81 5.23
N VAL A 132 -8.87 0.55 4.88
CA VAL A 132 -7.50 0.13 4.60
C VAL A 132 -7.11 0.71 3.23
N PRO A 133 -6.12 1.62 3.15
CA PRO A 133 -5.71 2.19 1.87
C PRO A 133 -5.00 1.12 1.03
N HIS A 134 -5.04 1.27 -0.30
CA HIS A 134 -4.13 0.51 -1.17
C HIS A 134 -2.68 0.81 -0.79
N ALA A 135 -1.78 -0.16 -0.96
CA ALA A 135 -0.36 -0.02 -0.62
C ALA A 135 0.30 1.24 -1.22
N ASP A 136 -0.08 1.62 -2.45
CA ASP A 136 0.40 2.84 -3.13
C ASP A 136 0.05 4.15 -2.38
N PHE A 137 -0.88 4.09 -1.42
CA PHE A 137 -1.38 5.22 -0.63
C PHE A 137 -1.23 5.03 0.88
N SER A 138 -0.72 3.89 1.34
CA SER A 138 -0.57 3.57 2.76
C SER A 138 0.72 4.15 3.34
N PRO A 139 0.66 4.92 4.43
CA PRO A 139 1.82 5.19 5.30
C PRO A 139 2.44 3.89 5.84
N GLU A 140 3.71 3.96 6.23
CA GLU A 140 4.42 2.88 6.94
C GLU A 140 4.59 3.21 8.44
N PRO A 141 4.50 2.23 9.36
CA PRO A 141 4.09 0.84 9.14
C PRO A 141 2.69 0.75 8.53
N GLY A 142 2.32 -0.34 7.87
CA GLY A 142 1.02 -0.46 7.21
C GLY A 142 -0.15 -0.52 8.20
N LEU A 143 -1.38 -0.54 7.70
CA LEU A 143 -2.57 -0.87 8.51
C LEU A 143 -3.02 -2.30 8.17
N VAL A 144 -3.32 -3.07 9.22
CA VAL A 144 -3.96 -4.37 9.15
C VAL A 144 -5.30 -4.28 9.86
N PHE A 145 -6.31 -4.85 9.22
CA PHE A 145 -7.68 -4.94 9.65
C PHE A 145 -8.08 -6.40 9.69
N VAL A 146 -8.60 -6.84 10.83
CA VAL A 146 -9.12 -8.19 11.04
C VAL A 146 -10.62 -8.09 11.27
N ASP A 147 -11.38 -8.75 10.40
CA ASP A 147 -12.83 -8.87 10.51
C ASP A 147 -13.18 -10.22 11.14
N LEU A 148 -13.97 -10.22 12.21
CA LEU A 148 -14.44 -11.39 12.91
C LEU A 148 -15.96 -11.44 12.78
N ASP A 149 -16.44 -12.18 11.80
CA ASP A 149 -17.85 -12.20 11.43
C ASP A 149 -18.61 -13.31 12.15
N ASP A 150 -19.81 -12.98 12.65
CA ASP A 150 -20.72 -13.89 13.36
C ASP A 150 -20.12 -14.61 14.60
N VAL A 151 -19.17 -13.95 15.27
CA VAL A 151 -18.52 -14.44 16.50
C VAL A 151 -19.22 -14.01 17.80
N ILE A 152 -20.23 -13.14 17.72
CA ILE A 152 -21.01 -12.61 18.84
C ILE A 152 -22.48 -13.04 18.69
N GLU A 153 -23.06 -13.65 19.74
CA GLU A 153 -24.48 -13.96 19.84
C GLU A 153 -25.21 -12.95 20.76
N PRO A 154 -26.00 -11.99 20.23
CA PRO A 154 -26.81 -11.09 21.04
C PRO A 154 -27.90 -11.83 21.86
N GLN A 155 -28.01 -11.55 23.15
CA GLN A 155 -28.90 -12.28 24.07
C GLN A 155 -30.29 -11.60 24.27
N GLY A 156 -30.49 -10.41 23.72
CA GLY A 156 -31.77 -9.67 23.77
C GLY A 156 -32.04 -8.93 25.10
N ASP A 157 -31.10 -8.96 26.03
CA ASP A 157 -31.13 -8.25 27.33
C ASP A 157 -30.11 -7.10 27.40
N GLY A 158 -29.60 -6.65 26.25
CA GLY A 158 -28.51 -5.68 26.15
C GLY A 158 -27.14 -6.34 26.15
N THR A 159 -27.00 -7.66 26.34
CA THR A 159 -25.69 -8.33 26.30
C THR A 159 -25.45 -9.12 25.01
N GLY A 160 -24.18 -9.38 24.71
CA GLY A 160 -23.74 -10.29 23.66
C GLY A 160 -22.73 -11.31 24.18
N ARG A 161 -22.75 -12.53 23.62
CA ARG A 161 -21.77 -13.57 23.93
C ARG A 161 -20.80 -13.74 22.77
N MET A 162 -19.57 -13.27 22.94
CA MET A 162 -18.47 -13.48 22.01
C MET A 162 -17.81 -14.83 22.27
N THR A 163 -17.45 -15.56 21.22
CA THR A 163 -16.73 -16.82 21.34
C THR A 163 -15.35 -16.62 21.98
N ARG A 164 -14.88 -17.60 22.76
CA ARG A 164 -13.54 -17.53 23.35
C ARG A 164 -12.44 -17.44 22.30
N GLU A 165 -12.59 -18.18 21.21
CA GLU A 165 -11.64 -18.19 20.09
C GLU A 165 -11.47 -16.80 19.46
N ALA A 166 -12.57 -16.08 19.17
CA ALA A 166 -12.49 -14.71 18.65
C ALA A 166 -11.84 -13.75 19.64
N TRP A 167 -12.16 -13.89 20.94
CA TRP A 167 -11.54 -13.07 21.98
C TRP A 167 -10.03 -13.32 22.08
N ASP A 168 -9.58 -14.57 21.98
CA ASP A 168 -8.16 -14.90 22.02
C ASP A 168 -7.41 -14.35 20.80
N ILE A 169 -8.05 -14.30 19.61
CA ILE A 169 -7.49 -13.61 18.43
C ILE A 169 -7.34 -12.09 18.70
N ILE A 170 -8.39 -11.44 19.21
CA ILE A 170 -8.38 -10.00 19.55
C ILE A 170 -7.24 -9.69 20.52
N GLN A 171 -7.12 -10.49 21.59
CA GLN A 171 -6.11 -10.30 22.62
C GLN A 171 -4.69 -10.60 22.12
N SER A 172 -4.53 -11.58 21.23
CA SER A 172 -3.22 -11.92 20.66
C SER A 172 -2.69 -10.80 19.76
N LEU A 173 -3.55 -10.16 18.97
CA LEU A 173 -3.18 -9.01 18.13
C LEU A 173 -2.79 -7.78 18.97
N ASP A 174 -3.33 -7.69 20.18
CA ASP A 174 -3.21 -6.51 21.06
C ASP A 174 -3.54 -5.23 20.28
N GLY A 175 -4.64 -5.25 19.52
CA GLY A 175 -5.08 -4.16 18.64
C GLY A 175 -6.35 -3.48 19.12
N TYR A 176 -6.63 -2.28 18.62
CA TYR A 176 -7.90 -1.60 18.88
C TYR A 176 -9.05 -2.44 18.35
N ALA A 177 -10.02 -2.79 19.20
CA ALA A 177 -11.16 -3.59 18.79
C ALA A 177 -12.49 -2.86 18.96
N GLU A 178 -13.39 -3.09 18.01
CA GLU A 178 -14.76 -2.57 18.03
C GLU A 178 -15.79 -3.65 17.70
N VAL A 179 -17.04 -3.44 18.12
CA VAL A 179 -18.18 -4.27 17.71
C VAL A 179 -18.69 -3.82 16.34
N SER A 180 -18.94 -4.76 15.42
CA SER A 180 -19.40 -4.45 14.06
C SER A 180 -20.84 -3.90 14.04
N SER A 181 -21.25 -3.34 12.90
CA SER A 181 -22.58 -2.70 12.76
C SER A 181 -23.76 -3.66 12.94
N SER A 182 -23.57 -4.97 12.72
CA SER A 182 -24.59 -5.99 12.98
C SER A 182 -24.71 -6.39 14.46
N LYS A 183 -23.73 -6.02 15.29
CA LYS A 183 -23.50 -6.53 16.65
C LYS A 183 -23.27 -8.04 16.73
N THR A 184 -23.07 -8.72 15.61
CA THR A 184 -22.72 -10.15 15.54
C THR A 184 -21.24 -10.38 15.28
N GLY A 185 -20.50 -9.36 14.86
CA GLY A 185 -19.07 -9.44 14.61
C GLY A 185 -18.26 -8.42 15.40
N ALA A 186 -16.94 -8.50 15.26
CA ALA A 186 -15.99 -7.55 15.81
C ALA A 186 -14.91 -7.23 14.77
N HIS A 187 -14.32 -6.04 14.87
CA HIS A 187 -13.19 -5.65 14.05
C HIS A 187 -11.97 -5.39 14.93
N VAL A 188 -10.77 -5.65 14.40
CA VAL A 188 -9.51 -5.30 15.06
C VAL A 188 -8.63 -4.50 14.10
N PHE A 189 -8.10 -3.39 14.59
CA PHE A 189 -7.14 -2.54 13.89
C PHE A 189 -5.77 -2.65 14.56
N VAL A 190 -4.74 -2.89 13.76
CA VAL A 190 -3.35 -2.95 14.23
C VAL A 190 -2.43 -2.43 13.13
N ARG A 191 -1.35 -1.72 13.50
CA ARG A 191 -0.32 -1.29 12.54
C ARG A 191 0.63 -2.47 12.31
N GLY A 192 0.97 -2.72 11.05
CA GLY A 192 1.82 -3.83 10.65
C GLY A 192 1.68 -4.13 9.17
N GLN A 193 2.15 -5.31 8.79
CA GLN A 193 2.10 -5.81 7.43
C GLN A 193 1.62 -7.27 7.45
N VAL A 194 0.71 -7.58 6.54
CA VAL A 194 0.34 -8.94 6.19
C VAL A 194 1.61 -9.65 5.64
N PRO A 195 2.00 -10.80 6.18
CA PRO A 195 3.21 -11.53 5.76
C PRO A 195 3.23 -11.83 4.26
N SER A 196 4.41 -11.75 3.64
CA SER A 196 4.59 -12.01 2.20
C SER A 196 4.14 -13.41 1.76
N LYS A 197 4.15 -14.38 2.68
CA LYS A 197 3.70 -15.75 2.44
C LYS A 197 2.19 -15.89 2.20
N VAL A 198 1.42 -14.82 2.38
CA VAL A 198 -0.01 -14.76 2.03
C VAL A 198 -0.31 -13.62 1.05
N ASP A 199 0.72 -13.07 0.39
CA ASP A 199 0.54 -11.93 -0.50
C ASP A 199 -0.45 -12.22 -1.64
N GLY A 200 -1.35 -11.27 -1.86
CA GLY A 200 -2.40 -11.37 -2.89
C GLY A 200 -3.51 -12.39 -2.59
N LYS A 201 -3.45 -13.09 -1.44
CA LYS A 201 -4.50 -13.98 -0.96
C LYS A 201 -5.31 -13.27 0.13
N THR A 202 -6.63 -13.43 0.10
CA THR A 202 -7.47 -13.13 1.26
C THR A 202 -7.21 -14.22 2.30
N VAL A 203 -6.81 -13.83 3.51
CA VAL A 203 -6.75 -14.75 4.64
C VAL A 203 -8.17 -14.90 5.14
N LEU A 204 -8.81 -16.04 4.88
CA LEU A 204 -10.17 -16.36 5.31
C LEU A 204 -10.14 -17.74 5.98
N LYS A 205 -10.61 -17.83 7.23
CA LYS A 205 -10.70 -19.09 7.97
C LYS A 205 -12.05 -19.21 8.66
N GLU A 206 -12.68 -20.38 8.55
CA GLU A 206 -13.85 -20.75 9.35
C GLU A 206 -13.42 -21.04 10.79
N LEU A 207 -14.09 -20.41 11.75
CA LEU A 207 -13.90 -20.64 13.18
C LEU A 207 -14.90 -21.71 13.67
N ASP A 208 -14.80 -22.12 14.94
CA ASP A 208 -15.82 -22.99 15.54
C ASP A 208 -17.21 -22.32 15.51
N THR A 209 -17.24 -20.99 15.51
CA THR A 209 -18.43 -20.17 15.30
C THR A 209 -18.02 -18.87 14.61
N GLY A 210 -18.57 -18.64 13.41
CA GLY A 210 -18.22 -17.49 12.59
C GLY A 210 -16.99 -17.75 11.71
N HIS A 211 -16.41 -16.67 11.20
CA HIS A 211 -15.18 -16.73 10.40
C HIS A 211 -14.31 -15.49 10.65
N VAL A 212 -13.06 -15.58 10.24
CA VAL A 212 -12.09 -14.48 10.33
C VAL A 212 -11.54 -14.15 8.95
N GLU A 213 -11.49 -12.85 8.65
CA GLU A 213 -10.87 -12.30 7.44
C GLU A 213 -9.75 -11.31 7.82
N VAL A 214 -8.58 -11.44 7.20
CA VAL A 214 -7.47 -10.48 7.41
C VAL A 214 -7.19 -9.71 6.12
N TYR A 215 -7.22 -8.38 6.25
CA TYR A 215 -6.91 -7.42 5.20
C TYR A 215 -5.80 -6.49 5.67
N GLY A 216 -4.88 -6.11 4.80
CA GLY A 216 -3.87 -5.15 5.22
C GLY A 216 -2.74 -4.95 4.23
N TYR A 217 -1.88 -3.99 4.55
CA TYR A 217 -0.68 -3.72 3.77
C TYR A 217 0.22 -4.97 3.63
N PRO A 218 0.84 -5.25 2.46
CA PRO A 218 0.81 -4.49 1.21
C PRO A 218 -0.30 -4.92 0.24
N ALA A 219 -1.34 -5.63 0.70
CA ALA A 219 -2.43 -6.08 -0.16
C ALA A 219 -3.28 -4.91 -0.69
N ASN A 220 -4.27 -5.22 -1.53
CA ASN A 220 -5.22 -4.23 -2.01
C ASN A 220 -6.01 -3.64 -0.83
N GLY A 221 -6.29 -2.33 -0.90
CA GLY A 221 -7.10 -1.65 0.10
C GLY A 221 -8.48 -2.27 0.20
N CYS A 222 -9.04 -2.26 1.41
CA CYS A 222 -10.34 -2.84 1.74
C CYS A 222 -11.27 -1.75 2.27
N VAL A 223 -12.53 -1.76 1.84
CA VAL A 223 -13.59 -0.95 2.45
C VAL A 223 -14.27 -1.80 3.50
N MET A 224 -14.27 -1.29 4.73
CA MET A 224 -14.94 -1.89 5.86
C MET A 224 -15.75 -0.82 6.59
N GLY A 225 -16.96 -1.16 7.00
CA GLY A 225 -17.80 -0.27 7.78
C GLY A 225 -17.31 -0.20 9.22
N THR A 226 -17.07 0.99 9.74
CA THR A 226 -16.59 1.18 11.12
C THR A 226 -17.70 1.71 12.03
N THR A 227 -17.73 1.27 13.28
CA THR A 227 -18.72 1.72 14.27
C THR A 227 -18.12 2.63 15.33
N TRP A 228 -16.83 2.46 15.62
CA TRP A 228 -16.12 3.08 16.73
C TRP A 228 -16.66 2.68 18.11
N LEU A 229 -17.36 1.54 18.17
CA LEU A 229 -17.85 0.93 19.40
C LEU A 229 -16.75 0.14 20.09
N HIS A 230 -15.77 0.86 20.64
CA HIS A 230 -14.60 0.29 21.27
C HIS A 230 -14.95 -0.66 22.44
N ILE A 231 -14.21 -1.77 22.52
CA ILE A 231 -14.32 -2.76 23.59
C ILE A 231 -13.30 -2.43 24.70
N ASN A 232 -13.77 -2.20 25.93
CA ASN A 232 -13.00 -1.58 27.02
C ASN A 232 -11.74 -2.33 27.53
N GLU A 233 -11.56 -3.59 27.18
CA GLU A 233 -10.37 -4.42 27.51
C GLU A 233 -9.43 -4.58 26.30
N THR A 234 -9.50 -3.65 25.35
CA THR A 234 -8.58 -3.55 24.21
C THR A 234 -7.92 -2.16 24.16
N PRO A 235 -6.77 -2.00 23.47
CA PRO A 235 -6.13 -0.70 23.32
C PRO A 235 -7.04 0.36 22.69
N VAL A 236 -7.08 1.56 23.30
CA VAL A 236 -7.76 2.74 22.72
C VAL A 236 -6.99 3.39 21.56
N ALA A 237 -5.75 2.94 21.35
CA ALA A 237 -4.86 3.32 20.25
C ALA A 237 -4.73 2.14 19.27
N VAL A 238 -4.21 2.37 18.06
CA VAL A 238 -3.87 1.34 17.07
C VAL A 238 -2.35 1.06 17.15
N PRO A 239 -1.88 0.13 18.00
CA PRO A 239 -0.46 -0.11 18.19
C PRO A 239 0.19 -0.80 16.99
N HIS A 240 1.53 -0.75 16.95
CA HIS A 240 2.33 -1.46 15.95
C HIS A 240 2.87 -2.79 16.50
N ASN A 241 2.27 -3.89 16.03
CA ASN A 241 2.53 -5.24 16.52
C ASN A 241 2.80 -6.23 15.37
N GLN A 242 3.91 -6.04 14.64
CA GLN A 242 4.24 -6.88 13.48
C GLN A 242 4.42 -8.36 13.80
N ASP A 243 5.05 -8.68 14.94
CA ASP A 243 5.31 -10.06 15.34
C ASP A 243 4.01 -10.80 15.64
N GLU A 244 3.06 -10.14 16.30
CA GLU A 244 1.75 -10.71 16.64
C GLU A 244 0.84 -10.86 15.42
N VAL A 245 0.88 -9.90 14.48
CA VAL A 245 0.21 -10.05 13.17
C VAL A 245 0.72 -11.31 12.45
N GLY A 246 2.04 -11.53 12.47
CA GLY A 246 2.65 -12.73 11.91
C GLY A 246 2.18 -14.00 12.61
N ALA A 247 2.25 -14.03 13.95
CA ALA A 247 1.86 -15.18 14.75
C ALA A 247 0.39 -15.57 14.55
N VAL A 248 -0.52 -14.60 14.54
CA VAL A 248 -1.96 -14.85 14.32
C VAL A 248 -2.20 -15.42 12.92
N ILE A 249 -1.59 -14.83 11.88
CA ILE A 249 -1.77 -15.35 10.51
C ILE A 249 -1.21 -16.77 10.37
N ASP A 250 -0.12 -17.08 11.08
CA ASP A 250 0.50 -18.40 11.10
C ASP A 250 -0.38 -19.45 11.77
N ASP A 251 -1.09 -19.07 12.84
CA ASP A 251 -2.05 -19.93 13.53
C ASP A 251 -3.37 -20.08 12.75
N LEU A 252 -3.72 -19.09 11.93
CA LEU A 252 -4.92 -19.12 11.10
C LEU A 252 -4.77 -20.03 9.88
N LEU A 253 -3.62 -20.06 9.22
CA LEU A 253 -3.47 -20.78 7.95
C LEU A 253 -2.65 -22.06 8.07
N ASP A 254 -3.08 -23.10 7.35
CA ASP A 254 -2.26 -24.30 7.19
C ASP A 254 -1.08 -24.04 6.21
N GLU A 255 0.01 -24.81 6.31
CA GLU A 255 1.18 -24.68 5.42
C GLU A 255 0.80 -24.79 3.92
N GLU A 256 -0.26 -25.54 3.59
CA GLU A 256 -0.77 -25.70 2.22
C GLU A 256 -1.51 -24.46 1.69
N GLU A 257 -1.99 -23.59 2.57
CA GLU A 257 -2.71 -22.36 2.22
C GLU A 257 -1.75 -21.17 2.03
N MET A 258 -0.55 -21.26 2.61
CA MET A 258 0.54 -20.30 2.42
C MET A 258 1.23 -20.48 1.06
N LEU A 259 1.88 -19.43 0.58
CA LEU A 259 2.74 -19.51 -0.59
C LEU A 259 4.04 -20.25 -0.23
N THR A 260 4.41 -21.22 -1.05
CA THR A 260 5.71 -21.89 -0.95
C THR A 260 6.86 -20.92 -1.23
N ASP A 261 8.09 -21.23 -0.78
CA ASP A 261 9.27 -20.39 -1.08
C ASP A 261 9.47 -20.18 -2.59
N GLU A 262 9.13 -21.17 -3.41
CA GLU A 262 9.20 -21.11 -4.87
C GLU A 262 8.15 -20.14 -5.45
N GLU A 263 6.91 -20.21 -4.99
CA GLU A 263 5.84 -19.27 -5.38
C GLU A 263 6.11 -17.85 -4.87
N GLN A 264 6.66 -17.69 -3.66
CA GLN A 264 7.07 -16.38 -3.15
C GLN A 264 8.20 -15.78 -3.98
N ALA A 265 9.19 -16.58 -4.39
CA ALA A 265 10.23 -16.14 -5.28
C ALA A 265 9.66 -15.75 -6.65
N GLU A 266 8.78 -16.56 -7.23
CA GLU A 266 8.10 -16.27 -8.50
C GLU A 266 7.24 -15.01 -8.41
N GLN A 267 6.49 -14.80 -7.32
CA GLN A 267 5.72 -13.57 -7.09
C GLN A 267 6.62 -12.35 -6.86
N LEU A 268 7.79 -12.50 -6.22
CA LEU A 268 8.76 -11.41 -6.10
C LEU A 268 9.35 -11.06 -7.47
N PHE A 269 9.64 -12.06 -8.31
CA PHE A 269 10.04 -11.86 -9.70
C PHE A 269 8.92 -11.21 -10.52
N ASP A 270 7.67 -11.62 -10.36
CA ASP A 270 6.50 -11.07 -11.03
C ASP A 270 6.10 -9.70 -10.49
N ARG A 271 6.31 -9.37 -9.22
CA ARG A 271 6.19 -8.01 -8.66
C ARG A 271 7.29 -7.10 -9.19
N ARG A 272 8.51 -7.61 -9.37
CA ARG A 272 9.56 -6.88 -10.08
C ARG A 272 9.14 -6.67 -11.54
N LYS A 273 8.56 -7.67 -12.19
CA LYS A 273 8.00 -7.59 -13.56
C LYS A 273 6.76 -6.70 -13.66
N SER A 274 5.92 -6.61 -12.63
CA SER A 274 4.67 -5.84 -12.60
C SER A 274 4.90 -4.41 -12.13
N ARG A 275 5.86 -4.11 -11.24
CA ARG A 275 6.42 -2.74 -11.11
C ARG A 275 7.01 -2.26 -12.44
N VAL A 276 7.50 -3.19 -13.27
CA VAL A 276 7.97 -2.92 -14.63
C VAL A 276 6.82 -2.84 -15.66
N ARG A 277 5.64 -3.46 -15.44
CA ARG A 277 4.52 -3.55 -16.42
C ARG A 277 3.20 -2.83 -16.05
N SER A 278 2.87 -2.51 -14.80
CA SER A 278 1.57 -1.93 -14.39
C SER A 278 1.55 -0.39 -14.46
N GLY A 279 1.75 0.13 -15.67
CA GLY A 279 1.76 1.56 -15.97
C GLY A 279 0.99 1.92 -17.24
N GLU A 280 -0.12 1.25 -17.54
CA GLU A 280 -0.99 1.58 -18.68
C GLU A 280 -2.31 2.25 -18.22
N ASN A 281 -2.21 3.51 -17.80
CA ASN A 281 -2.95 4.65 -18.37
C ASN A 281 -2.96 5.85 -17.42
N GLY A 282 -2.04 6.79 -17.66
CA GLY A 282 -2.32 8.20 -17.52
C GLY A 282 -2.08 8.88 -16.18
N SER A 283 -0.88 8.79 -15.58
CA SER A 283 -0.23 9.90 -14.84
C SER A 283 1.18 9.49 -14.31
N SER A 284 2.23 10.07 -14.88
CA SER A 284 3.59 10.25 -14.29
C SER A 284 4.59 9.08 -14.15
N ARG A 285 4.43 7.92 -14.81
CA ARG A 285 5.55 6.96 -14.92
C ARG A 285 6.70 7.59 -15.71
N SER A 286 7.92 7.49 -15.18
CA SER A 286 9.13 7.99 -15.85
C SER A 286 9.38 7.21 -17.13
N ALA A 287 9.50 7.91 -18.26
CA ALA A 287 9.80 7.30 -19.57
C ALA A 287 11.09 6.45 -19.59
N TYR A 288 11.95 6.60 -18.58
CA TYR A 288 13.14 5.80 -18.37
C TYR A 288 12.83 4.31 -18.13
N TYR A 289 11.67 3.99 -17.56
CA TYR A 289 11.23 2.61 -17.34
C TYR A 289 10.61 1.97 -18.59
N ASP A 290 10.28 2.77 -19.61
CA ASP A 290 9.67 2.32 -20.86
C ASP A 290 10.68 2.14 -22.00
N LEU A 291 11.97 2.26 -21.68
CA LEU A 291 13.04 2.08 -22.65
C LEU A 291 13.07 0.65 -23.18
N ASP A 292 13.20 0.54 -24.51
CA ASP A 292 13.33 -0.73 -25.21
C ASP A 292 14.79 -1.23 -25.09
N PRO A 293 15.05 -2.39 -24.46
CA PRO A 293 16.38 -2.94 -24.35
C PRO A 293 16.94 -3.46 -25.69
N GLU A 294 16.10 -3.76 -26.69
CA GLU A 294 16.57 -4.32 -27.96
C GLU A 294 17.52 -3.37 -28.70
N PRO A 295 17.14 -2.10 -29.00
CA PRO A 295 18.06 -1.15 -29.65
C PRO A 295 19.36 -0.90 -28.86
N ILE A 296 19.30 -1.03 -27.52
CA ILE A 296 20.45 -0.83 -26.63
C ILE A 296 21.42 -2.02 -26.77
N ALA A 297 20.89 -3.24 -26.83
CA ALA A 297 21.65 -4.47 -26.99
C ALA A 297 22.26 -4.63 -28.39
N HIS A 298 21.71 -3.98 -29.42
CA HIS A 298 22.18 -4.04 -30.81
C HIS A 298 23.51 -3.29 -31.06
N GLN A 299 24.52 -3.58 -30.24
CA GLN A 299 25.90 -3.13 -30.40
C GLN A 299 26.84 -4.34 -30.54
N PRO A 300 27.88 -4.27 -31.40
CA PRO A 300 28.87 -5.34 -31.50
C PRO A 300 29.49 -5.66 -30.13
N PRO A 301 29.73 -6.94 -29.79
CA PRO A 301 29.68 -8.11 -30.67
C PRO A 301 28.29 -8.75 -30.82
N PHE A 302 27.23 -8.21 -30.23
CA PHE A 302 25.90 -8.82 -30.31
C PHE A 302 25.42 -8.88 -31.76
N SER A 303 25.23 -10.10 -32.24
CA SER A 303 24.52 -10.44 -33.46
C SER A 303 23.49 -11.51 -33.15
N THR A 304 22.24 -11.29 -33.55
CA THR A 304 21.19 -12.30 -33.37
C THR A 304 21.47 -13.50 -34.28
N HIS A 305 21.78 -14.65 -33.69
CA HIS A 305 22.12 -15.86 -34.44
C HIS A 305 20.88 -16.70 -34.84
N GLU A 306 19.69 -16.37 -34.32
CA GLU A 306 18.40 -17.03 -34.60
C GLU A 306 17.21 -16.04 -34.57
N SER A 307 16.00 -16.48 -34.94
CA SER A 307 14.76 -15.69 -34.90
C SER A 307 14.27 -15.29 -33.50
N ASN A 308 15.04 -15.57 -32.45
CA ASN A 308 14.62 -15.52 -31.05
C ASN A 308 15.42 -14.51 -30.20
N GLY A 309 16.09 -13.53 -30.80
CA GLY A 309 16.79 -12.47 -30.05
C GLY A 309 18.03 -12.91 -29.26
N ARG A 310 18.62 -14.07 -29.59
CA ARG A 310 19.77 -14.66 -28.89
C ARG A 310 21.11 -14.44 -29.60
N GLY A 311 22.16 -14.20 -28.83
CA GLY A 311 23.51 -14.00 -29.34
C GLY A 311 24.60 -13.92 -28.26
N PRO A 312 25.83 -13.51 -28.63
CA PRO A 312 26.89 -13.19 -27.68
C PRO A 312 26.55 -11.91 -26.88
N HIS A 313 26.91 -11.86 -25.59
CA HIS A 313 26.66 -10.65 -24.80
C HIS A 313 27.33 -9.40 -25.41
N PRO A 314 26.65 -8.25 -25.50
CA PRO A 314 27.19 -7.01 -26.07
C PRO A 314 28.48 -6.43 -25.43
N VAL A 315 28.94 -6.97 -24.30
CA VAL A 315 30.07 -6.42 -23.53
C VAL A 315 31.24 -7.40 -23.50
N HIS A 316 30.97 -8.66 -23.11
CA HIS A 316 32.02 -9.68 -22.97
C HIS A 316 31.97 -10.76 -24.04
N GLY A 317 31.07 -10.66 -25.02
CA GLY A 317 30.92 -11.65 -26.08
C GLY A 317 30.52 -13.04 -25.56
N GLY A 318 30.88 -14.06 -26.33
CA GLY A 318 30.76 -15.46 -25.94
C GLY A 318 31.78 -15.87 -24.89
N THR A 319 31.32 -16.48 -23.80
CA THR A 319 32.19 -16.91 -22.69
C THR A 319 32.68 -18.35 -22.84
N SER A 320 31.84 -19.22 -23.42
CA SER A 320 32.12 -20.65 -23.59
C SER A 320 32.28 -21.08 -25.05
N THR A 321 31.81 -20.26 -25.99
CA THR A 321 31.89 -20.46 -27.44
C THR A 321 32.31 -19.15 -28.12
N PRO A 322 32.92 -19.20 -29.31
CA PRO A 322 33.18 -17.99 -30.10
C PRO A 322 31.90 -17.18 -30.33
N ASP A 323 32.02 -15.86 -30.52
CA ASP A 323 30.88 -14.96 -30.69
C ASP A 323 29.89 -15.43 -31.76
N GLU A 324 30.41 -15.95 -32.89
CA GLU A 324 29.62 -16.45 -34.02
C GLU A 324 28.68 -17.63 -33.69
N ASP A 325 28.96 -18.35 -32.60
CA ASP A 325 28.21 -19.51 -32.13
C ASP A 325 27.61 -19.28 -30.73
N SER A 326 27.69 -18.07 -30.18
CA SER A 326 27.27 -17.82 -28.79
C SER A 326 25.79 -17.51 -28.67
N THR A 327 25.18 -18.06 -27.62
CA THR A 327 23.77 -17.86 -27.26
C THR A 327 23.62 -17.48 -25.78
N ASN A 328 24.69 -16.98 -25.17
CA ASN A 328 24.75 -16.66 -23.74
C ASN A 328 23.99 -15.39 -23.36
N PHE A 329 23.42 -14.67 -24.32
CA PHE A 329 22.61 -13.49 -24.09
C PHE A 329 21.33 -13.54 -24.91
N THR A 330 20.23 -13.10 -24.31
CA THR A 330 18.95 -12.88 -25.00
C THR A 330 18.43 -11.50 -24.63
N VAL A 331 17.76 -10.85 -25.56
CA VAL A 331 17.06 -9.59 -25.33
C VAL A 331 15.71 -9.64 -26.04
N ASP A 332 14.69 -9.11 -25.38
CA ASP A 332 13.33 -8.98 -25.87
C ASP A 332 12.73 -7.68 -25.33
N ARG A 333 12.00 -6.96 -26.19
CA ARG A 333 11.36 -5.69 -25.85
C ARG A 333 10.47 -5.77 -24.60
N HIS A 334 9.78 -6.88 -24.41
CA HIS A 334 8.78 -7.06 -23.34
C HIS A 334 9.35 -7.79 -22.13
N ASP A 335 10.27 -8.73 -22.33
CA ASP A 335 10.83 -9.58 -21.27
C ASP A 335 12.20 -9.11 -20.75
N GLY A 336 12.78 -8.05 -21.32
CA GLY A 336 14.05 -7.51 -20.88
C GLY A 336 15.24 -8.24 -21.50
N TRP A 337 16.36 -8.32 -20.78
CA TRP A 337 17.52 -9.08 -21.19
C TRP A 337 17.92 -10.10 -20.13
N LYS A 338 18.61 -11.16 -20.56
CA LYS A 338 19.21 -12.16 -19.68
C LYS A 338 20.57 -12.59 -20.22
N CYS A 339 21.58 -12.60 -19.34
CA CYS A 339 22.85 -13.27 -19.56
C CYS A 339 22.87 -14.62 -18.83
N TRP A 340 23.07 -15.70 -19.58
CA TRP A 340 23.19 -17.05 -19.06
C TRP A 340 24.60 -17.36 -18.52
N ALA A 341 25.60 -16.54 -18.85
CA ALA A 341 26.96 -16.74 -18.36
C ALA A 341 27.14 -16.30 -16.90
N HIS A 342 26.42 -15.26 -16.47
CA HIS A 342 26.50 -14.69 -15.13
C HIS A 342 25.20 -14.84 -14.33
N ASP A 343 24.19 -15.50 -14.91
CA ASP A 343 22.86 -15.68 -14.34
C ASP A 343 22.16 -14.36 -13.94
N ASP A 344 22.40 -13.29 -14.69
CA ASP A 344 21.86 -11.96 -14.41
C ASP A 344 21.01 -11.45 -15.57
N GLY A 345 20.20 -10.41 -15.33
CA GLY A 345 19.32 -9.81 -16.31
C GLY A 345 18.53 -8.63 -15.75
N GLY A 346 17.71 -8.01 -16.59
CA GLY A 346 16.88 -6.89 -16.16
C GLY A 346 16.23 -6.13 -17.31
N GLY A 347 15.81 -4.90 -17.03
CA GLY A 347 15.28 -3.98 -18.03
C GLY A 347 16.38 -3.21 -18.77
N ALA A 348 15.96 -2.23 -19.56
CA ALA A 348 16.87 -1.37 -20.33
C ALA A 348 17.87 -0.60 -19.46
N LEU A 349 17.46 -0.12 -18.28
CA LEU A 349 18.36 0.61 -17.37
C LEU A 349 19.47 -0.30 -16.83
N GLN A 350 19.14 -1.54 -16.43
CA GLN A 350 20.15 -2.54 -16.04
C GLN A 350 21.09 -2.87 -17.20
N LEU A 351 20.57 -2.96 -18.43
CA LEU A 351 21.42 -3.20 -19.60
C LEU A 351 22.38 -2.03 -19.83
N ILE A 352 21.89 -0.78 -19.75
CA ILE A 352 22.72 0.43 -19.88
C ILE A 352 23.81 0.43 -18.81
N ALA A 353 23.49 0.04 -17.57
CA ALA A 353 24.47 -0.05 -16.50
C ALA A 353 25.66 -0.96 -16.87
N VAL A 354 25.37 -2.12 -17.45
CA VAL A 354 26.39 -3.08 -17.91
C VAL A 354 27.13 -2.54 -19.13
N MET A 355 26.41 -1.96 -20.10
CA MET A 355 26.97 -1.40 -21.33
C MET A 355 27.94 -0.23 -21.08
N GLU A 356 27.66 0.58 -20.06
CA GLU A 356 28.45 1.75 -19.70
C GLU A 356 29.50 1.46 -18.62
N GLY A 357 29.62 0.21 -18.16
CA GLY A 357 30.57 -0.19 -17.13
C GLY A 357 30.28 0.42 -15.75
N ILE A 358 29.01 0.78 -15.49
CA ILE A 358 28.55 1.24 -14.17
C ILE A 358 28.47 0.03 -13.22
N ARG A 359 28.00 -1.11 -13.73
CA ARG A 359 27.97 -2.40 -13.04
C ARG A 359 28.52 -3.50 -13.92
N ASP A 360 29.02 -4.55 -13.27
CA ASP A 360 29.39 -5.78 -13.96
C ASP A 360 28.14 -6.56 -14.37
N CYS A 361 28.25 -7.39 -15.42
CA CYS A 361 27.16 -8.20 -15.96
C CYS A 361 26.55 -9.20 -14.97
N GLY A 362 27.19 -9.48 -13.82
CA GLY A 362 26.65 -10.35 -12.77
C GLY A 362 26.08 -9.61 -11.56
N ASP A 363 26.01 -8.28 -11.62
CA ASP A 363 25.66 -7.39 -10.51
C ASP A 363 24.85 -6.18 -11.00
N ALA A 364 24.00 -6.36 -12.01
CA ALA A 364 23.22 -5.29 -12.61
C ALA A 364 21.81 -5.18 -12.01
N ALA A 365 21.30 -6.25 -11.39
CA ALA A 365 19.92 -6.35 -10.94
C ALA A 365 19.49 -5.25 -9.94
N ASP A 366 20.40 -4.83 -9.06
CA ASP A 366 20.17 -3.87 -7.97
C ASP A 366 20.66 -2.44 -8.30
N VAL A 367 20.99 -2.14 -9.56
CA VAL A 367 21.53 -0.82 -9.94
C VAL A 367 20.60 0.35 -9.59
N LEU A 368 19.30 0.09 -9.43
CA LEU A 368 18.30 1.09 -9.04
C LEU A 368 18.07 1.16 -7.52
N ASP A 369 18.81 0.39 -6.73
CA ASP A 369 18.81 0.47 -5.27
C ASP A 369 19.91 1.42 -4.78
N ASP A 370 20.98 1.62 -5.56
CA ASP A 370 22.03 2.63 -5.33
C ASP A 370 21.68 3.96 -6.03
N PRO A 371 21.51 5.08 -5.28
CA PRO A 371 21.13 6.35 -5.86
C PRO A 371 22.12 6.91 -6.89
N VAL A 372 23.43 6.75 -6.67
CA VAL A 372 24.48 7.27 -7.55
C VAL A 372 24.54 6.48 -8.85
N ASP A 373 24.42 5.16 -8.79
CA ASP A 373 24.37 4.33 -9.99
C ASP A 373 23.08 4.57 -10.77
N ALA A 374 21.94 4.70 -10.09
CA ALA A 374 20.68 5.08 -10.75
C ALA A 374 20.79 6.43 -11.46
N LEU A 375 21.46 7.42 -10.86
CA LEU A 375 21.75 8.70 -11.50
C LEU A 375 22.60 8.51 -12.76
N LYS A 376 23.72 7.78 -12.67
CA LYS A 376 24.63 7.54 -13.80
C LYS A 376 23.91 6.86 -14.96
N VAL A 377 23.15 5.81 -14.67
CA VAL A 377 22.38 5.05 -15.66
C VAL A 377 21.34 5.95 -16.34
N CYS A 378 20.65 6.78 -15.57
CA CYS A 378 19.67 7.71 -16.16
C CYS A 378 20.34 8.78 -17.02
N LEU A 379 21.47 9.36 -16.59
CA LEU A 379 22.21 10.30 -17.44
C LEU A 379 22.68 9.63 -18.74
N ALA A 380 23.21 8.41 -18.67
CA ALA A 380 23.59 7.64 -19.86
C ALA A 380 22.38 7.37 -20.77
N ALA A 381 21.26 6.95 -20.19
CA ALA A 381 20.02 6.69 -20.93
C ALA A 381 19.56 7.92 -21.71
N ARG A 382 19.51 9.09 -21.06
CA ARG A 382 19.12 10.38 -21.67
C ARG A 382 20.13 10.87 -22.71
N ASP A 383 21.42 10.78 -22.42
CA ASP A 383 22.43 11.46 -23.24
C ASP A 383 22.90 10.60 -24.43
N LYS A 384 22.73 9.27 -24.36
CA LYS A 384 23.28 8.33 -25.35
C LYS A 384 22.24 7.42 -26.01
N TYR A 385 21.22 6.98 -25.27
CA TYR A 385 20.37 5.87 -25.71
C TYR A 385 18.95 6.27 -26.14
N ALA A 386 18.41 7.36 -25.58
CA ALA A 386 17.06 7.80 -25.85
C ALA A 386 16.91 9.32 -25.68
N ASP A 387 15.95 9.92 -26.40
CA ASP A 387 15.60 11.34 -26.27
C ASP A 387 14.71 11.54 -25.04
N LEU A 388 15.32 11.83 -23.90
CA LEU A 388 14.66 11.97 -22.59
C LEU A 388 14.88 13.35 -21.95
N ASP A 389 15.22 14.37 -22.74
CA ASP A 389 15.63 15.70 -22.25
C ASP A 389 14.55 16.38 -21.39
N ASP A 390 13.29 16.26 -21.80
CA ASP A 390 12.13 16.84 -21.11
C ASP A 390 11.49 15.87 -20.10
N GLU A 391 11.96 14.62 -20.04
CA GLU A 391 11.37 13.58 -19.22
C GLU A 391 11.78 13.68 -17.75
N ARG A 392 10.93 13.15 -16.86
CA ARG A 392 11.22 13.12 -15.42
C ARG A 392 12.03 11.87 -15.12
N PRO A 393 13.27 11.97 -14.60
CA PRO A 393 14.00 10.78 -14.17
C PRO A 393 13.33 10.13 -12.94
N PRO A 394 13.62 8.87 -12.66
CA PRO A 394 13.23 8.22 -11.41
C PRO A 394 13.64 9.02 -10.17
N THR A 395 12.82 8.99 -9.12
CA THR A 395 13.14 9.66 -7.84
C THR A 395 14.47 9.19 -7.26
N ILE A 396 14.82 7.92 -7.45
CA ILE A 396 16.10 7.37 -6.99
C ILE A 396 17.31 8.04 -7.69
N ALA A 397 17.20 8.35 -8.99
CA ALA A 397 18.23 9.10 -9.70
C ALA A 397 18.33 10.55 -9.18
N LEU A 398 17.20 11.15 -8.76
CA LEU A 398 17.22 12.47 -8.11
C LEU A 398 17.83 12.42 -6.70
N LYS A 399 17.67 11.31 -5.95
CA LYS A 399 18.44 11.07 -4.73
C LYS A 399 19.93 11.01 -5.01
N GLY A 400 20.35 10.35 -6.10
CA GLY A 400 21.74 10.38 -6.56
C GLY A 400 22.25 11.79 -6.86
N VAL A 401 21.41 12.67 -7.42
CA VAL A 401 21.79 14.10 -7.56
C VAL A 401 22.05 14.73 -6.20
N CYS A 402 21.19 14.46 -5.22
CA CYS A 402 21.41 14.95 -3.87
C CYS A 402 22.73 14.44 -3.28
N GLU A 403 23.05 13.15 -3.41
CA GLU A 403 24.32 12.59 -2.93
C GLU A 403 25.54 13.24 -3.59
N VAL A 404 25.55 13.36 -4.92
CA VAL A 404 26.68 13.96 -5.66
C VAL A 404 26.84 15.45 -5.37
N GLN A 405 25.75 16.14 -5.01
CA GLN A 405 25.73 17.57 -4.74
C GLN A 405 25.78 17.92 -3.24
N ASP A 406 25.95 16.92 -2.36
CA ASP A 406 25.99 17.06 -0.90
C ASP A 406 24.73 17.79 -0.35
N LEU A 407 23.55 17.39 -0.86
CA LEU A 407 22.25 17.90 -0.42
C LEU A 407 21.60 16.91 0.55
N ASP A 408 21.13 17.42 1.70
CA ASP A 408 20.38 16.62 2.65
C ASP A 408 19.02 16.16 2.07
N TYR A 409 18.70 14.89 2.27
CA TYR A 409 17.38 14.33 1.99
C TYR A 409 17.06 13.17 2.93
N ASN A 410 15.78 12.83 3.03
CA ASN A 410 15.36 11.66 3.79
C ASN A 410 15.67 10.38 2.99
N GLU A 411 16.58 9.55 3.51
CA GLU A 411 16.97 8.27 2.91
C GLU A 411 15.75 7.36 2.71
N SER A 412 14.88 7.30 3.73
CA SER A 412 13.60 6.60 3.70
C SER A 412 12.49 7.49 3.14
N GLY A 413 11.91 7.11 2.00
CA GLY A 413 10.72 7.79 1.45
C GLY A 413 11.00 8.85 0.37
N GLN A 414 10.05 9.78 0.21
CA GLN A 414 10.01 10.74 -0.88
C GLN A 414 10.91 11.97 -0.61
N LEU A 415 11.43 12.58 -1.68
CA LEU A 415 12.11 13.88 -1.57
C LEU A 415 11.09 14.96 -1.20
N GLU A 416 11.42 15.80 -0.22
CA GLU A 416 10.65 17.01 0.04
C GLU A 416 10.53 17.86 -1.24
N TYR A 417 9.40 18.55 -1.43
CA TYR A 417 9.11 19.26 -2.68
C TYR A 417 10.19 20.28 -3.10
N SER A 418 10.78 20.98 -2.13
CA SER A 418 11.91 21.90 -2.34
C SER A 418 13.16 21.17 -2.85
N THR A 419 13.54 20.07 -2.19
CA THR A 419 14.68 19.23 -2.55
C THR A 419 14.47 18.58 -3.91
N TYR A 420 13.27 18.06 -4.17
CA TYR A 420 12.87 17.50 -5.46
C TYR A 420 13.06 18.51 -6.61
N LYS A 421 12.55 19.75 -6.45
CA LYS A 421 12.69 20.80 -7.47
C LYS A 421 14.14 21.15 -7.74
N LEU A 422 14.94 21.28 -6.68
CA LEU A 422 16.36 21.58 -6.79
C LEU A 422 17.12 20.45 -7.50
N ALA A 423 16.93 19.21 -7.04
CA ALA A 423 17.53 18.02 -7.64
C ALA A 423 17.15 17.87 -9.12
N ARG A 424 15.89 18.16 -9.49
CA ARG A 424 15.44 18.08 -10.90
C ARG A 424 16.09 19.15 -11.79
N ASP A 425 16.26 20.37 -11.29
CA ASP A 425 16.95 21.45 -12.02
C ASP A 425 18.44 21.14 -12.19
N LEU A 426 19.08 20.58 -11.15
CA LEU A 426 20.47 20.14 -11.20
C LEU A 426 20.64 18.96 -12.17
N TYR A 427 19.77 17.95 -12.12
CA TYR A 427 19.77 16.83 -13.08
C TYR A 427 19.76 17.31 -14.54
N GLY A 428 18.94 18.32 -14.86
CA GLY A 428 18.86 18.90 -16.21
C GLY A 428 20.13 19.62 -16.67
N LYS A 429 21.05 19.93 -15.75
CA LYS A 429 22.34 20.57 -16.03
C LYS A 429 23.52 19.59 -16.02
N MET A 430 23.34 18.41 -15.42
CA MET A 430 24.33 17.34 -15.44
C MET A 430 24.39 16.68 -16.82
N GLN A 431 25.52 16.08 -17.15
CA GLN A 431 25.73 15.31 -18.38
C GLN A 431 26.45 14.01 -18.04
N TRP A 432 26.16 12.96 -18.81
CA TRP A 432 26.92 11.73 -18.78
C TRP A 432 28.36 11.97 -19.27
N THR A 433 29.35 11.56 -18.48
CA THR A 433 30.78 11.74 -18.80
C THR A 433 31.57 10.42 -18.92
N GLY A 434 30.92 9.27 -18.72
CA GLY A 434 31.52 7.93 -18.78
C GLY A 434 31.65 7.27 -17.39
N GLY A 435 31.76 5.93 -17.36
CA GLY A 435 31.71 5.10 -16.14
C GLY A 435 32.84 5.32 -15.11
N ASP A 436 33.94 5.97 -15.50
CA ASP A 436 35.16 6.07 -14.68
C ASP A 436 35.33 7.40 -13.90
N GLN A 437 34.34 8.31 -13.92
CA GLN A 437 34.43 9.57 -13.18
C GLN A 437 33.18 9.85 -12.35
N ALA A 438 33.28 9.56 -11.05
CA ALA A 438 32.56 10.26 -9.98
C ALA A 438 33.59 11.07 -9.17
#